data_AF-A0A0M9G6Q8-F1
#
_entry.id   AF-A0A0M9G6Q8-F1
#
_cell.length_a   1.000
_cell.length_b   1.000
_cell.length_c   1.000
_cell.angle_alpha   90.00
_cell.angle_beta   90.00
_cell.angle_gamma   90.00
#
_symmetry.space_group_name_H-M   'P 1'
#
loop_
_entity.id
_entity.type
_entity.pdbx_description
1 polymer ?
#
loop_
_entity_poly.entity_id
_entity_poly.type
_entity_poly.pdbx_seq_one_letter_code
_entity_poly.pdbx_strand_id
1 'polypeptide(L)'
;MKQHARERAWKAAPLPASFHAALESGNWQRALHLYQRHPYHTPPADTFDLLKSIMHYTGVGVEDVKARFNEKVRLSAALQRTKAEDVEWSLFWEALNKGDGATISAAFRGARVTTPVAQVSMAEACAVLLQAAGAEWEEKLVNSVPFVTVTRCNLLEIALLQKRPDVAVEMLRNTRMSRAELIALWPLISQCTWEQVLDMISACPKKAVPYHEALPFILKQGCSLQKLSEHLEQARVLGDADVVAPLLSYAVDVGDWSYVDRCVGHLVDIGKITASARDAFDHLCNLHGAQQVCRRLAEHHVELADMTIEDLESLMF
;
A
#
# COMPACT_ATOMS: atom_id res chain seq x y z
N MET A 1 -10.25 -16.11 -35.51
CA MET A 1 -9.09 -15.50 -36.23
C MET A 1 -8.66 -14.11 -35.72
N LYS A 2 -9.52 -13.26 -35.14
CA LYS A 2 -9.13 -11.92 -34.62
C LYS A 2 -8.29 -11.93 -33.33
N GLN A 3 -8.29 -13.03 -32.58
CA GLN A 3 -7.60 -13.14 -31.28
C GLN A 3 -6.08 -13.35 -31.45
N HIS A 4 -5.66 -14.22 -32.37
CA HIS A 4 -4.23 -14.47 -32.64
C HIS A 4 -3.52 -13.33 -33.38
N ALA A 5 -4.25 -12.49 -34.14
CA ALA A 5 -3.67 -11.28 -34.72
C ALA A 5 -3.37 -10.21 -33.65
N ARG A 6 -4.22 -10.11 -32.61
CA ARG A 6 -4.00 -9.23 -31.45
C ARG A 6 -2.82 -9.69 -30.59
N GLU A 7 -2.68 -11.00 -30.35
CA GLU A 7 -1.51 -11.55 -29.64
C GLU A 7 -0.18 -11.30 -30.36
N ARG A 8 -0.17 -11.28 -31.71
CA ARG A 8 1.03 -10.95 -32.49
C ARG A 8 1.34 -9.45 -32.49
N ALA A 9 0.33 -8.58 -32.55
CA ALA A 9 0.53 -7.13 -32.43
C ALA A 9 1.07 -6.72 -31.05
N TRP A 10 0.72 -7.47 -30.00
CA TRP A 10 1.18 -7.25 -28.62
C TRP A 10 2.64 -7.61 -28.36
N LYS A 11 3.29 -8.36 -29.27
CA LYS A 11 4.71 -8.73 -29.17
C LYS A 11 5.63 -7.84 -30.01
N ALA A 12 5.11 -6.85 -30.71
CA ALA A 12 5.87 -6.10 -31.72
C ALA A 12 5.43 -4.62 -31.83
N ALA A 13 5.16 -3.95 -30.70
CA ALA A 13 5.04 -2.50 -30.73
C ALA A 13 6.43 -1.88 -30.92
N PRO A 14 6.60 -0.94 -31.87
CA PRO A 14 7.90 -0.31 -32.11
C PRO A 14 8.31 0.53 -30.90
N LEU A 15 9.61 0.52 -30.58
CA LEU A 15 10.17 1.33 -29.50
C LEU A 15 9.94 2.83 -29.81
N PRO A 16 9.72 3.66 -28.77
CA PRO A 16 9.39 5.06 -28.97
C PRO A 16 10.52 5.81 -29.71
N ALA A 17 10.19 6.83 -30.50
CA ALA A 17 11.18 7.59 -31.27
C ALA A 17 12.27 8.21 -30.38
N SER A 18 11.94 8.54 -29.12
CA SER A 18 12.89 9.01 -28.12
C SER A 18 13.97 7.98 -27.75
N PHE A 19 13.67 6.68 -27.85
CA PHE A 19 14.64 5.60 -27.67
C PHE A 19 15.64 5.57 -28.81
N HIS A 20 15.16 5.66 -30.06
CA HIS A 20 16.03 5.72 -31.23
C HIS A 20 16.93 6.96 -31.23
N ALA A 21 16.38 8.13 -30.87
CA ALA A 21 17.17 9.35 -30.68
C ALA A 21 18.23 9.23 -29.58
N ALA A 22 17.95 8.49 -28.49
CA ALA A 22 18.93 8.25 -27.42
C ALA A 22 20.07 7.32 -27.87
N LEU A 23 19.80 6.35 -28.76
CA LEU A 23 20.82 5.49 -29.36
C LEU A 23 21.71 6.26 -30.32
N GLU A 24 21.11 7.05 -31.22
CA GLU A 24 21.83 7.84 -32.23
C GLU A 24 22.72 8.91 -31.58
N SER A 25 22.32 9.43 -30.42
CA SER A 25 23.09 10.41 -29.64
C SER A 25 24.12 9.78 -28.68
N GLY A 26 24.24 8.45 -28.63
CA GLY A 26 25.17 7.74 -27.75
C GLY A 26 24.83 7.83 -26.26
N ASN A 27 23.60 8.22 -25.90
CA ASN A 27 23.14 8.30 -24.52
C ASN A 27 22.57 6.94 -24.07
N TRP A 28 23.46 5.97 -23.90
CA TRP A 28 23.13 4.57 -23.63
C TRP A 28 22.34 4.35 -22.33
N GLN A 29 22.55 5.17 -21.30
CA GLN A 29 21.78 5.12 -20.05
C GLN A 29 20.33 5.56 -20.26
N ARG A 30 20.11 6.64 -21.04
CA ARG A 30 18.76 7.09 -21.41
C ARG A 30 18.05 6.06 -22.29
N ALA A 31 18.75 5.44 -23.22
CA ALA A 31 18.20 4.35 -24.04
C ALA A 31 17.79 3.16 -23.16
N LEU A 32 18.62 2.76 -22.18
CA LEU A 32 18.29 1.72 -21.22
C LEU A 32 17.04 2.04 -20.40
N HIS A 33 16.92 3.28 -19.89
CA HIS A 33 15.74 3.71 -19.14
C HIS A 33 14.46 3.72 -19.99
N LEU A 34 14.53 4.21 -21.23
CA LEU A 34 13.39 4.23 -22.15
C LEU A 34 12.95 2.81 -22.52
N TYR A 35 13.91 1.91 -22.74
CA TYR A 35 13.64 0.50 -22.98
C TYR A 35 12.98 -0.18 -21.77
N GLN A 36 13.48 0.07 -20.56
CA GLN A 36 12.92 -0.47 -19.32
C GLN A 36 11.52 0.07 -18.97
N ARG A 37 11.11 1.19 -19.57
CA ARG A 37 9.77 1.80 -19.42
C ARG A 37 8.79 1.32 -20.49
N HIS A 38 9.22 0.54 -21.47
CA HIS A 38 8.37 0.12 -22.59
C HIS A 38 7.29 -0.89 -22.13
N PRO A 39 6.00 -0.67 -22.44
CA PRO A 39 4.90 -1.44 -21.89
C PRO A 39 4.78 -2.89 -22.42
N TYR A 40 5.61 -3.31 -23.39
CA TYR A 40 5.50 -4.63 -24.02
C TYR A 40 6.67 -5.55 -23.64
N HIS A 41 6.32 -6.67 -22.99
CA HIS A 41 7.23 -7.62 -22.32
C HIS A 41 8.00 -8.58 -23.24
N THR A 42 7.93 -8.41 -24.55
CA THR A 42 8.77 -9.19 -25.48
C THR A 42 9.38 -8.24 -26.49
N PRO A 43 10.71 -8.11 -26.53
CA PRO A 43 11.36 -7.33 -27.55
C PRO A 43 11.22 -8.09 -28.89
N PRO A 44 11.06 -7.42 -30.05
CA PRO A 44 11.29 -8.05 -31.35
C PRO A 44 12.60 -8.84 -31.37
N ALA A 45 12.75 -9.84 -32.24
CA ALA A 45 13.98 -10.65 -32.32
C ALA A 45 15.26 -9.79 -32.48
N ASP A 46 15.12 -8.59 -33.07
CA ASP A 46 16.20 -7.63 -33.33
C ASP A 46 16.69 -6.87 -32.08
N THR A 47 15.98 -6.97 -30.96
CA THR A 47 16.27 -6.19 -29.73
C THR A 47 17.31 -6.86 -28.84
N PHE A 48 17.62 -8.14 -29.05
CA PHE A 48 18.56 -8.87 -28.22
C PHE A 48 20.01 -8.39 -28.44
N ASP A 49 20.36 -8.08 -29.69
CA ASP A 49 21.68 -7.52 -30.03
C ASP A 49 21.79 -6.04 -29.62
N LEU A 50 20.67 -5.32 -29.67
CA LEU A 50 20.58 -3.94 -29.23
C LEU A 50 20.70 -3.80 -27.70
N LEU A 51 20.12 -4.73 -26.95
CA LEU A 51 20.30 -4.85 -25.52
C LEU A 51 21.75 -5.22 -25.16
N LYS A 52 22.38 -6.14 -25.90
CA LYS A 52 23.82 -6.46 -25.71
C LYS A 52 24.70 -5.22 -25.90
N SER A 53 24.44 -4.39 -26.90
CA SER A 53 25.17 -3.13 -27.10
C SER A 53 24.98 -2.17 -25.93
N ILE A 54 23.74 -1.95 -25.46
CA ILE A 54 23.46 -1.11 -24.29
C ILE A 54 24.16 -1.66 -23.04
N MET A 55 24.13 -2.97 -22.81
CA MET A 55 24.77 -3.62 -21.66
C MET A 55 26.31 -3.54 -21.74
N HIS A 56 26.88 -3.70 -22.93
CA HIS A 56 28.32 -3.57 -23.15
C HIS A 56 28.82 -2.16 -22.85
N TYR A 57 28.09 -1.13 -23.27
CA TYR A 57 28.47 0.27 -23.04
C TYR A 57 28.12 0.81 -21.64
N THR A 58 27.17 0.19 -20.93
CA THR A 58 26.76 0.61 -19.57
C THR A 58 27.38 -0.23 -18.45
N GLY A 59 27.97 -1.39 -18.76
CA GLY A 59 28.59 -2.28 -17.77
C GLY A 59 27.60 -3.09 -16.92
N VAL A 60 26.30 -3.06 -17.24
CA VAL A 60 25.25 -3.74 -16.47
C VAL A 60 25.12 -5.21 -16.90
N GLY A 61 25.18 -6.14 -15.95
CA GLY A 61 25.13 -7.58 -16.21
C GLY A 61 23.73 -8.11 -16.54
N VAL A 62 23.67 -9.26 -17.22
CA VAL A 62 22.41 -9.94 -17.63
C VAL A 62 21.52 -10.27 -16.43
N GLU A 63 22.11 -10.66 -15.31
CA GLU A 63 21.38 -11.05 -14.11
C GLU A 63 20.80 -9.84 -13.36
N ASP A 64 21.45 -8.67 -13.37
CA ASP A 64 20.92 -7.42 -12.82
C ASP A 64 19.71 -6.93 -13.61
N VAL A 65 19.76 -7.08 -14.94
CA VAL A 65 18.64 -6.75 -15.83
C VAL A 65 17.46 -7.69 -15.57
N LYS A 66 17.71 -9.01 -15.45
CA LYS A 66 16.66 -10.00 -15.15
C LYS A 66 16.04 -9.82 -13.77
N ALA A 67 16.83 -9.57 -12.73
CA ALA A 67 16.34 -9.39 -11.37
C ALA A 67 15.42 -8.16 -11.28
N ARG A 68 15.89 -7.01 -11.81
CA ARG A 68 15.10 -5.78 -11.87
C ARG A 68 13.89 -5.91 -12.79
N PHE A 69 13.99 -6.68 -13.86
CA PHE A 69 12.87 -6.98 -14.75
C PHE A 69 11.81 -7.85 -14.06
N ASN A 70 12.20 -8.89 -13.34
CA ASN A 70 11.28 -9.79 -12.63
C ASN A 70 10.59 -9.09 -11.44
N GLU A 71 11.32 -8.25 -10.71
CA GLU A 71 10.76 -7.39 -9.66
C GLU A 71 9.73 -6.40 -10.25
N LYS A 72 10.06 -5.78 -11.40
CA LYS A 72 9.13 -4.89 -12.11
C LYS A 72 7.93 -5.62 -12.72
N VAL A 73 8.08 -6.83 -13.23
CA VAL A 73 6.98 -7.67 -13.74
C VAL A 73 6.04 -8.06 -12.60
N ARG A 74 6.58 -8.35 -11.42
CA ARG A 74 5.76 -8.64 -10.23
C ARG A 74 4.98 -7.40 -9.77
N LEU A 75 5.60 -6.23 -9.78
CA LEU A 75 4.94 -4.96 -9.43
C LEU A 75 3.92 -4.52 -10.50
N SER A 76 4.23 -4.66 -11.78
CA SER A 76 3.32 -4.32 -12.88
C SER A 76 2.13 -5.27 -12.97
N ALA A 77 2.32 -6.58 -12.75
CA ALA A 77 1.23 -7.55 -12.71
C ALA A 77 0.27 -7.33 -11.53
N ALA A 78 0.78 -6.81 -10.40
CA ALA A 78 -0.05 -6.47 -9.25
C ALA A 78 -0.79 -5.13 -9.39
N LEU A 79 -0.21 -4.15 -10.10
CA LEU A 79 -0.69 -2.75 -10.12
C LEU A 79 -1.31 -2.29 -11.45
N GLN A 80 -1.07 -2.98 -12.58
CA GLN A 80 -1.45 -2.51 -13.91
C GLN A 80 -2.33 -3.53 -14.64
N ARG A 81 -3.66 -3.44 -14.43
CA ARG A 81 -4.62 -3.88 -15.45
C ARG A 81 -4.91 -2.71 -16.37
N THR A 82 -4.05 -2.49 -17.36
CA THR A 82 -4.14 -1.35 -18.29
C THR A 82 -5.42 -1.39 -19.11
N LYS A 83 -6.22 -0.32 -19.04
CA LYS A 83 -7.32 -0.04 -19.98
C LYS A 83 -6.85 1.06 -20.94
N ALA A 84 -7.46 1.14 -22.13
CA ALA A 84 -7.07 2.08 -23.18
C ALA A 84 -7.23 3.59 -22.84
N GLU A 85 -7.54 3.93 -21.60
CA GLU A 85 -7.82 5.28 -21.09
C GLU A 85 -6.73 5.79 -20.11
N ASP A 86 -5.65 5.05 -19.93
CA ASP A 86 -4.64 5.37 -18.91
C ASP A 86 -3.66 6.45 -19.41
N VAL A 87 -3.51 7.54 -18.65
CA VAL A 87 -2.60 8.65 -18.96
C VAL A 87 -1.17 8.34 -18.49
N GLU A 88 -0.18 8.69 -19.31
CA GLU A 88 1.25 8.52 -18.99
C GLU A 88 1.64 9.35 -17.77
N TRP A 89 2.50 8.80 -16.91
CA TRP A 89 2.96 9.45 -15.69
C TRP A 89 3.66 10.79 -15.96
N SER A 90 4.55 10.85 -16.94
CA SER A 90 5.28 12.07 -17.33
C SER A 90 4.34 13.17 -17.82
N LEU A 91 3.41 12.83 -18.71
CA LEU A 91 2.41 13.72 -19.29
C LEU A 91 1.48 14.31 -18.23
N PHE A 92 1.15 13.54 -17.18
CA PHE A 92 0.32 14.04 -16.08
C PHE A 92 1.01 15.18 -15.32
N TRP A 93 2.28 15.01 -14.95
CA TRP A 93 3.01 16.05 -14.21
C TRP A 93 3.27 17.29 -15.07
N GLU A 94 3.54 17.09 -16.37
CA GLU A 94 3.66 18.20 -17.32
C GLU A 94 2.33 18.94 -17.50
N ALA A 95 1.22 18.21 -17.61
CA ALA A 95 -0.12 18.78 -17.68
C ALA A 95 -0.47 19.57 -16.41
N LEU A 96 -0.10 19.04 -15.23
CA LEU A 96 -0.28 19.74 -13.96
C LEU A 96 0.53 21.05 -13.90
N ASN A 97 1.77 21.02 -14.38
CA ASN A 97 2.64 22.20 -14.42
C ASN A 97 2.13 23.28 -15.41
N LYS A 98 1.48 22.86 -16.50
CA LYS A 98 0.92 23.76 -17.53
C LYS A 98 -0.54 24.15 -17.29
N GLY A 99 -1.21 23.56 -16.29
CA GLY A 99 -2.63 23.77 -16.03
C GLY A 99 -3.58 23.13 -17.06
N ASP A 100 -3.16 22.06 -17.74
CA ASP A 100 -4.03 21.33 -18.69
C ASP A 100 -5.05 20.46 -17.96
N GLY A 101 -6.19 21.06 -17.63
CA GLY A 101 -7.30 20.40 -16.92
C GLY A 101 -7.89 19.19 -17.65
N ALA A 102 -7.80 19.11 -18.98
CA ALA A 102 -8.38 17.99 -19.73
C ALA A 102 -7.58 16.70 -19.49
N THR A 103 -6.24 16.79 -19.59
CA THR A 103 -5.33 15.67 -19.32
C THR A 103 -5.34 15.27 -17.85
N ILE A 104 -5.37 16.24 -16.93
CA ILE A 104 -5.48 15.98 -15.47
C ILE A 104 -6.77 15.22 -15.14
N SER A 105 -7.91 15.67 -15.67
CA SER A 105 -9.21 15.01 -15.42
C SER A 105 -9.28 13.62 -16.08
N ALA A 106 -8.64 13.41 -17.23
CA ALA A 106 -8.52 12.09 -17.84
C ALA A 106 -7.71 11.13 -16.96
N ALA A 107 -6.55 11.58 -16.45
CA ALA A 107 -5.70 10.79 -15.57
C ALA A 107 -6.42 10.36 -14.29
N PHE A 108 -7.15 11.29 -13.67
CA PHE A 108 -7.92 11.01 -12.46
C PHE A 108 -9.11 10.07 -12.70
N ARG A 109 -9.78 10.16 -13.85
CA ARG A 109 -10.80 9.17 -14.23
C ARG A 109 -10.21 7.77 -14.35
N GLY A 110 -9.04 7.63 -15.00
CA GLY A 110 -8.28 6.36 -15.05
C GLY A 110 -7.90 5.84 -13.66
N ALA A 111 -7.45 6.74 -12.78
CA ALA A 111 -7.14 6.44 -11.38
C ALA A 111 -8.38 6.21 -10.48
N ARG A 112 -9.60 6.27 -11.04
CA ARG A 112 -10.89 6.12 -10.36
C ARG A 112 -11.22 7.21 -9.33
N VAL A 113 -10.64 8.40 -9.49
CA VAL A 113 -11.04 9.62 -8.79
C VAL A 113 -12.11 10.29 -9.64
N THR A 114 -13.38 10.00 -9.35
CA THR A 114 -14.48 10.29 -10.28
C THR A 114 -15.29 11.54 -9.95
N THR A 115 -15.31 12.00 -8.70
CA THR A 115 -16.08 13.19 -8.34
C THR A 115 -15.28 14.46 -8.63
N PRO A 116 -15.90 15.53 -9.15
CA PRO A 116 -15.18 16.78 -9.44
C PRO A 116 -14.47 17.35 -8.22
N VAL A 117 -15.10 17.30 -7.04
CA VAL A 117 -14.50 17.76 -5.78
C VAL A 117 -13.23 16.97 -5.46
N ALA A 118 -13.28 15.62 -5.53
CA ALA A 118 -12.12 14.80 -5.27
C ALA A 118 -11.01 15.00 -6.32
N GLN A 119 -11.37 15.28 -7.58
CA GLN A 119 -10.39 15.61 -8.62
C GLN A 119 -9.68 16.93 -8.34
N VAL A 120 -10.39 17.95 -7.85
CA VAL A 120 -9.79 19.24 -7.47
C VAL A 120 -8.86 19.05 -6.28
N SER A 121 -9.32 18.43 -5.19
CA SER A 121 -8.49 18.18 -4.01
C SER A 121 -7.28 17.29 -4.32
N MET A 122 -7.44 16.29 -5.20
CA MET A 122 -6.33 15.49 -5.69
C MET A 122 -5.34 16.30 -6.55
N ALA A 123 -5.82 17.20 -7.41
CA ALA A 123 -4.97 18.10 -8.19
C ALA A 123 -4.17 19.02 -7.27
N GLU A 124 -4.81 19.60 -6.25
CA GLU A 124 -4.18 20.47 -5.25
C GLU A 124 -3.10 19.71 -4.47
N ALA A 125 -3.40 18.50 -4.00
CA ALA A 125 -2.43 17.62 -3.34
C ALA A 125 -1.22 17.32 -4.25
N CYS A 126 -1.45 17.01 -5.54
CA CYS A 126 -0.36 16.82 -6.50
C CYS A 126 0.42 18.12 -6.75
N ALA A 127 -0.27 19.27 -6.82
CA ALA A 127 0.36 20.56 -7.06
C ALA A 127 1.30 20.95 -5.91
N VAL A 128 0.95 20.59 -4.67
CA VAL A 128 1.83 20.75 -3.51
C VAL A 128 3.13 19.93 -3.66
N LEU A 129 3.06 18.71 -4.21
CA LEU A 129 4.27 17.91 -4.51
C LEU A 129 5.10 18.54 -5.62
N LEU A 130 4.44 19.00 -6.69
CA LEU A 130 5.09 19.69 -7.81
C LEU A 130 5.82 20.95 -7.35
N GLN A 131 5.14 21.78 -6.54
CA GLN A 131 5.70 23.00 -5.97
C GLN A 131 6.89 22.70 -5.05
N ALA A 132 6.80 21.66 -4.21
CA ALA A 132 7.89 21.25 -3.33
C ALA A 132 9.11 20.73 -4.11
N ALA A 133 8.89 20.09 -5.27
CA ALA A 133 9.96 19.60 -6.12
C ALA A 133 10.65 20.72 -6.94
N GLY A 134 9.95 21.83 -7.19
CA GLY A 134 10.52 23.03 -7.84
C GLY A 134 11.02 22.76 -9.26
N ALA A 135 12.17 23.34 -9.63
CA ALA A 135 12.75 23.18 -10.96
C ALA A 135 13.19 21.74 -11.28
N GLU A 136 13.41 20.92 -10.26
CA GLU A 136 13.86 19.51 -10.36
C GLU A 136 12.68 18.53 -10.37
N TRP A 137 11.46 19.00 -10.60
CA TRP A 137 10.26 18.14 -10.54
C TRP A 137 10.34 16.94 -11.49
N GLU A 138 10.91 17.11 -12.68
CA GLU A 138 11.04 16.01 -13.64
C GLU A 138 11.98 14.92 -13.09
N GLU A 139 13.06 15.32 -12.41
CA GLU A 139 13.96 14.37 -11.78
C GLU A 139 13.32 13.68 -10.57
N LYS A 140 12.72 14.47 -9.67
CA LYS A 140 12.20 14.00 -8.38
C LYS A 140 10.86 13.27 -8.45
N LEU A 141 9.97 13.63 -9.38
CA LEU A 141 8.62 13.08 -9.47
C LEU A 141 8.44 12.12 -10.64
N VAL A 142 9.24 12.25 -11.71
CA VAL A 142 9.12 11.42 -12.92
C VAL A 142 10.28 10.44 -13.05
N ASN A 143 11.53 10.90 -12.92
CA ASN A 143 12.68 10.05 -13.21
C ASN A 143 13.13 9.14 -12.07
N SER A 144 12.89 9.56 -10.83
CA SER A 144 13.18 8.80 -9.61
C SER A 144 12.30 7.56 -9.44
N VAL A 145 11.18 7.46 -10.18
CA VAL A 145 10.17 6.42 -10.02
C VAL A 145 9.95 5.62 -11.31
N PRO A 146 9.60 4.32 -11.22
CA PRO A 146 9.42 3.45 -12.39
C PRO A 146 7.97 3.47 -12.94
N PHE A 147 7.19 4.52 -12.68
CA PHE A 147 5.78 4.55 -13.07
C PHE A 147 5.60 4.88 -14.55
N VAL A 148 4.76 4.08 -15.22
CA VAL A 148 4.42 4.27 -16.64
C VAL A 148 3.13 5.08 -16.77
N THR A 149 2.13 4.79 -15.95
CA THR A 149 0.81 5.44 -15.99
C THR A 149 0.40 5.98 -14.62
N VAL A 150 -0.54 6.91 -14.63
CA VAL A 150 -1.15 7.45 -13.42
C VAL A 150 -2.12 6.44 -12.83
N THR A 151 -1.84 6.01 -11.61
CA THR A 151 -2.76 5.24 -10.78
C THR A 151 -2.85 5.91 -9.40
N ARG A 152 -3.95 5.69 -8.68
CA ARG A 152 -4.10 6.16 -7.30
C ARG A 152 -3.00 5.63 -6.36
N CYS A 153 -2.50 4.42 -6.62
CA CYS A 153 -1.39 3.85 -5.84
C CYS A 153 -0.09 4.61 -6.12
N ASN A 154 0.23 4.86 -7.39
CA ASN A 154 1.45 5.57 -7.79
C ASN A 154 1.45 7.02 -7.25
N LEU A 155 0.29 7.68 -7.26
CA LEU A 155 0.12 9.03 -6.68
C LEU A 155 0.37 9.05 -5.17
N LEU A 156 -0.12 8.04 -4.44
CA LEU A 156 0.12 7.92 -3.01
C LEU A 156 1.58 7.54 -2.71
N GLU A 157 2.14 6.63 -3.50
CA GLU A 157 3.53 6.17 -3.37
C GLU A 157 4.52 7.33 -3.53
N ILE A 158 4.33 8.19 -4.54
CA ILE A 158 5.20 9.35 -4.71
C ILE A 158 5.08 10.34 -3.54
N ALA A 159 3.89 10.55 -2.97
CA ALA A 159 3.73 11.40 -1.80
C ALA A 159 4.53 10.88 -0.59
N LEU A 160 4.48 9.56 -0.36
CA LEU A 160 5.25 8.90 0.70
C LEU A 160 6.76 8.95 0.43
N LEU A 161 7.21 8.69 -0.80
CA LEU A 161 8.62 8.77 -1.19
C LEU A 161 9.20 10.18 -1.02
N GLN A 162 8.39 11.22 -1.28
CA GLN A 162 8.76 12.61 -1.04
C GLN A 162 8.66 13.04 0.43
N LYS A 163 8.38 12.10 1.35
CA LYS A 163 8.20 12.35 2.79
C LYS A 163 7.14 13.41 3.07
N ARG A 164 6.04 13.39 2.31
CA ARG A 164 4.88 14.27 2.46
C ARG A 164 3.66 13.48 2.93
N PRO A 165 3.63 13.04 4.21
CA PRO A 165 2.51 12.28 4.76
C PRO A 165 1.23 13.11 4.82
N ASP A 166 1.33 14.43 4.94
CA ASP A 166 0.22 15.38 4.87
C ASP A 166 -0.52 15.29 3.53
N VAL A 167 0.25 15.25 2.43
CA VAL A 167 -0.29 15.08 1.07
C VAL A 167 -0.88 13.69 0.92
N ALA A 168 -0.20 12.66 1.42
CA ALA A 168 -0.68 11.27 1.36
C ALA A 168 -2.05 11.11 2.04
N VAL A 169 -2.26 11.73 3.22
CA VAL A 169 -3.56 11.76 3.92
C VAL A 169 -4.64 12.40 3.06
N GLU A 170 -4.35 13.55 2.43
CA GLU A 170 -5.33 14.23 1.58
C GLU A 170 -5.68 13.41 0.32
N MET A 171 -4.70 12.73 -0.27
CA MET A 171 -4.94 11.80 -1.38
C MET A 171 -5.81 10.61 -0.95
N LEU A 172 -5.59 10.07 0.24
CA LEU A 172 -6.38 8.97 0.81
C LEU A 172 -7.83 9.36 1.07
N ARG A 173 -8.10 10.58 1.55
CA ARG A 173 -9.48 11.08 1.74
C ARG A 173 -10.27 11.13 0.44
N ASN A 174 -9.58 11.38 -0.68
CA ASN A 174 -10.17 11.57 -2.00
C ASN A 174 -10.12 10.30 -2.86
N THR A 175 -9.57 9.19 -2.36
CA THR A 175 -9.47 7.91 -3.08
C THR A 175 -9.96 6.73 -2.25
N ARG A 176 -10.60 5.76 -2.92
CA ARG A 176 -11.01 4.51 -2.26
C ARG A 176 -9.98 3.42 -2.50
N MET A 177 -9.00 3.32 -1.62
CA MET A 177 -8.01 2.25 -1.64
C MET A 177 -8.62 0.93 -1.18
N SER A 178 -8.12 -0.18 -1.73
CA SER A 178 -8.39 -1.54 -1.26
C SER A 178 -7.32 -1.99 -0.26
N ARG A 179 -7.64 -3.03 0.52
CA ARG A 179 -6.71 -3.61 1.50
C ARG A 179 -5.39 -4.06 0.87
N ALA A 180 -5.45 -4.71 -0.31
CA ALA A 180 -4.27 -5.17 -1.01
C ALA A 180 -3.35 -4.02 -1.46
N GLU A 181 -3.93 -2.90 -1.91
CA GLU A 181 -3.17 -1.71 -2.31
C GLU A 181 -2.51 -1.04 -1.09
N LEU A 182 -3.20 -0.96 0.05
CA LEU A 182 -2.61 -0.40 1.29
C LEU A 182 -1.50 -1.29 1.85
N ILE A 183 -1.67 -2.62 1.81
CA ILE A 183 -0.61 -3.57 2.22
C ILE A 183 0.63 -3.39 1.32
N ALA A 184 0.45 -3.22 0.01
CA ALA A 184 1.57 -2.98 -0.90
C ALA A 184 2.35 -1.69 -0.58
N LEU A 185 1.66 -0.66 -0.07
CA LEU A 185 2.26 0.61 0.33
C LEU A 185 2.76 0.62 1.78
N TRP A 186 2.43 -0.41 2.57
CA TRP A 186 2.77 -0.48 3.98
C TRP A 186 4.26 -0.26 4.29
N PRO A 187 5.23 -0.81 3.52
CA PRO A 187 6.66 -0.58 3.79
C PRO A 187 7.08 0.90 3.74
N LEU A 188 6.34 1.74 3.02
CA LEU A 188 6.55 3.19 3.00
C LEU A 188 5.78 3.89 4.12
N ILE A 189 4.54 3.48 4.38
CA ILE A 189 3.71 4.01 5.47
C ILE A 189 4.38 3.79 6.83
N SER A 190 4.98 2.61 7.06
CA SER A 190 5.65 2.27 8.31
C SER A 190 6.95 3.06 8.57
N GLN A 191 7.39 3.91 7.63
CA GLN A 191 8.50 4.83 7.83
C GLN A 191 8.05 6.17 8.45
N CYS A 192 6.74 6.42 8.49
CA CYS A 192 6.15 7.61 9.09
C CYS A 192 6.04 7.47 10.62
N THR A 193 5.78 8.59 11.31
CA THR A 193 5.48 8.55 12.74
C THR A 193 4.11 7.94 12.99
N TRP A 194 3.88 7.39 14.18
CA TRP A 194 2.60 6.78 14.51
C TRP A 194 1.42 7.76 14.38
N GLU A 195 1.61 9.06 14.65
CA GLU A 195 0.56 10.07 14.46
C GLU A 195 0.16 10.18 12.98
N GLN A 196 1.16 10.21 12.10
CA GLN A 196 0.95 10.29 10.66
C GLN A 196 0.28 9.03 10.13
N VAL A 197 0.68 7.85 10.61
CA VAL A 197 0.02 6.59 10.26
C VAL A 197 -1.42 6.58 10.76
N LEU A 198 -1.68 7.07 11.97
CA LEU A 198 -3.04 7.18 12.52
C LEU A 198 -3.92 8.08 11.64
N ASP A 199 -3.41 9.21 11.18
CA ASP A 199 -4.12 10.10 10.25
C ASP A 199 -4.40 9.42 8.90
N MET A 200 -3.43 8.67 8.36
CA MET A 200 -3.59 7.94 7.10
C MET A 200 -4.66 6.84 7.20
N ILE A 201 -4.62 6.01 8.24
CA ILE A 201 -5.63 4.95 8.40
C ILE A 201 -7.02 5.53 8.67
N SER A 202 -7.09 6.69 9.32
CA SER A 202 -8.35 7.42 9.57
C SER A 202 -8.95 8.01 8.28
N ALA A 203 -8.10 8.35 7.31
CA ALA A 203 -8.53 8.80 5.99
C ALA A 203 -9.02 7.65 5.09
N CYS A 204 -8.74 6.40 5.46
CA CYS A 204 -9.11 5.23 4.66
C CYS A 204 -10.50 4.67 5.00
N PRO A 205 -11.16 4.00 4.05
CA PRO A 205 -12.32 3.16 4.37
C PRO A 205 -11.94 2.06 5.35
N LYS A 206 -12.74 1.85 6.40
CA LYS A 206 -12.52 0.84 7.47
C LYS A 206 -12.05 -0.53 6.94
N LYS A 207 -12.76 -1.05 5.93
CA LYS A 207 -12.48 -2.38 5.32
C LYS A 207 -11.14 -2.47 4.58
N ALA A 208 -10.54 -1.35 4.24
CA ALA A 208 -9.26 -1.30 3.54
C ALA A 208 -8.07 -1.29 4.50
N VAL A 209 -8.26 -0.83 5.74
CA VAL A 209 -7.15 -0.67 6.69
C VAL A 209 -6.63 -2.04 7.15
N PRO A 210 -5.32 -2.31 7.03
CA PRO A 210 -4.71 -3.50 7.59
C PRO A 210 -4.50 -3.33 9.11
N TYR A 211 -5.56 -3.38 9.92
CA TYR A 211 -5.49 -3.12 11.36
C TYR A 211 -4.49 -4.02 12.12
N HIS A 212 -4.34 -5.27 11.69
CA HIS A 212 -3.33 -6.20 12.22
C HIS A 212 -1.86 -5.74 12.05
N GLU A 213 -1.56 -4.91 11.06
CA GLU A 213 -0.22 -4.33 10.87
C GLU A 213 -0.14 -2.94 11.50
N ALA A 214 -1.21 -2.14 11.34
CA ALA A 214 -1.23 -0.75 11.73
C ALA A 214 -1.30 -0.51 13.23
N LEU A 215 -2.18 -1.20 13.93
CA LEU A 215 -2.37 -0.97 15.37
C LEU A 215 -1.15 -1.40 16.18
N PRO A 216 -0.56 -2.59 15.95
CA PRO A 216 0.67 -2.97 16.66
C PRO A 216 1.84 -2.02 16.36
N PHE A 217 1.94 -1.51 15.12
CA PHE A 217 2.96 -0.52 14.76
C PHE A 217 2.78 0.79 15.56
N ILE A 218 1.57 1.33 15.60
CA ILE A 218 1.25 2.57 16.32
C ILE A 218 1.53 2.42 17.82
N LEU A 219 1.13 1.30 18.41
CA LEU A 219 1.33 1.00 19.83
C LEU A 219 2.82 0.85 20.17
N LYS A 220 3.57 0.07 19.36
CA LYS A 220 5.02 -0.15 19.57
C LYS A 220 5.86 1.12 19.41
N GLN A 221 5.40 2.10 18.62
CA GLN A 221 6.07 3.41 18.50
C GLN A 221 5.79 4.35 19.70
N GLY A 222 4.93 3.99 20.64
CA GLY A 222 4.70 4.74 21.87
C GLY A 222 3.33 5.41 22.00
N CYS A 223 2.37 5.11 21.12
CA CYS A 223 0.98 5.52 21.33
C CYS A 223 0.39 4.76 22.52
N SER A 224 -0.29 5.45 23.44
CA SER A 224 -0.96 4.79 24.56
C SER A 224 -2.21 4.03 24.08
N LEU A 225 -2.45 2.87 24.68
CA LEU A 225 -3.66 2.07 24.43
C LEU A 225 -4.92 2.92 24.57
N GLN A 226 -5.04 3.68 25.66
CA GLN A 226 -6.19 4.54 25.91
C GLN A 226 -6.45 5.55 24.78
N LYS A 227 -5.41 6.28 24.34
CA LYS A 227 -5.53 7.29 23.28
C LYS A 227 -5.96 6.66 21.96
N LEU A 228 -5.38 5.50 21.61
CA LEU A 228 -5.73 4.79 20.40
C LEU A 228 -7.17 4.27 20.46
N SER A 229 -7.59 3.72 21.60
CA SER A 229 -8.95 3.18 21.78
C SER A 229 -10.02 4.27 21.71
N GLU A 230 -9.79 5.43 22.32
CA GLU A 230 -10.69 6.60 22.20
C GLU A 230 -10.85 7.03 20.73
N HIS A 231 -9.76 7.04 19.97
CA HIS A 231 -9.80 7.38 18.54
C HIS A 231 -10.57 6.34 17.72
N LEU A 232 -10.35 5.05 17.98
CA LEU A 232 -11.05 3.95 17.32
C LEU A 232 -12.54 3.89 17.68
N GLU A 233 -12.90 4.29 18.90
CA GLU A 233 -14.28 4.43 19.35
C GLU A 233 -14.98 5.57 18.59
N GLN A 234 -14.34 6.74 18.48
CA GLN A 234 -14.85 7.86 17.68
C GLN A 234 -15.02 7.48 16.20
N ALA A 235 -14.09 6.70 15.66
CA ALA A 235 -14.18 6.15 14.31
C ALA A 235 -15.26 5.05 14.18
N ARG A 236 -15.84 4.57 15.28
CA ARG A 236 -16.82 3.47 15.34
C ARG A 236 -16.30 2.19 14.70
N VAL A 237 -15.04 1.84 14.95
CA VAL A 237 -14.39 0.64 14.38
C VAL A 237 -14.18 -0.47 15.41
N LEU A 238 -14.40 -0.19 16.70
CA LEU A 238 -14.31 -1.18 17.77
C LEU A 238 -15.35 -2.32 17.66
N GLY A 239 -16.39 -2.17 16.85
CA GLY A 239 -17.34 -3.25 16.58
C GLY A 239 -16.78 -4.40 15.71
N ASP A 240 -15.52 -4.31 15.29
CA ASP A 240 -14.86 -5.29 14.42
C ASP A 240 -13.79 -6.06 15.20
N ALA A 241 -13.86 -7.39 15.15
CA ALA A 241 -12.89 -8.27 15.82
C ALA A 241 -11.47 -8.06 15.25
N ASP A 242 -11.33 -7.73 13.97
CA ASP A 242 -10.04 -7.44 13.31
C ASP A 242 -9.34 -6.19 13.92
N VAL A 243 -10.10 -5.33 14.61
CA VAL A 243 -9.61 -4.14 15.30
C VAL A 243 -9.33 -4.43 16.77
N VAL A 244 -10.20 -5.21 17.43
CA VAL A 244 -10.09 -5.53 18.85
C VAL A 244 -8.95 -6.52 19.12
N ALA A 245 -8.75 -7.52 18.24
CA ALA A 245 -7.74 -8.56 18.45
C ALA A 245 -6.30 -8.00 18.56
N PRO A 246 -5.83 -7.08 17.69
CA PRO A 246 -4.50 -6.48 17.85
C PRO A 246 -4.34 -5.64 19.13
N LEU A 247 -5.40 -4.95 19.58
CA LEU A 247 -5.37 -4.18 20.84
C LEU A 247 -5.28 -5.11 22.04
N LEU A 248 -6.04 -6.21 22.02
CA LEU A 248 -6.06 -7.22 23.06
C LEU A 248 -4.70 -7.92 23.18
N SER A 249 -4.10 -8.32 22.05
CA SER A 249 -2.76 -8.91 22.02
C SER A 249 -1.73 -7.97 22.66
N TYR A 250 -1.75 -6.68 22.31
CA TYR A 250 -0.81 -5.72 22.90
C TYR A 250 -1.06 -5.48 24.39
N ALA A 251 -2.33 -5.47 24.83
CA ALA A 251 -2.66 -5.34 26.24
C ALA A 251 -2.14 -6.52 27.08
N VAL A 252 -2.19 -7.75 26.54
CA VAL A 252 -1.57 -8.93 27.16
C VAL A 252 -0.05 -8.77 27.25
N ASP A 253 0.60 -8.31 26.19
CA ASP A 253 2.05 -8.09 26.15
C ASP A 253 2.53 -7.08 27.20
N VAL A 254 1.77 -6.00 27.41
CA VAL A 254 2.07 -4.95 28.40
C VAL A 254 1.60 -5.33 29.81
N GLY A 255 0.75 -6.36 29.94
CA GLY A 255 0.18 -6.80 31.21
C GLY A 255 -0.91 -5.89 31.76
N ASP A 256 -1.63 -5.15 30.89
CA ASP A 256 -2.80 -4.36 31.29
C ASP A 256 -4.04 -5.25 31.38
N TRP A 257 -4.12 -6.03 32.46
CA TRP A 257 -5.21 -6.99 32.69
C TRP A 257 -6.58 -6.32 32.82
N SER A 258 -6.63 -5.05 33.24
CA SER A 258 -7.88 -4.28 33.31
C SER A 258 -8.43 -3.95 31.92
N TYR A 259 -7.53 -3.72 30.96
CA TYR A 259 -7.89 -3.49 29.58
C TYR A 259 -8.24 -4.81 28.88
N VAL A 260 -7.49 -5.89 29.15
CA VAL A 260 -7.81 -7.25 28.69
C VAL A 260 -9.23 -7.63 29.09
N ASP A 261 -9.59 -7.46 30.36
CA ASP A 261 -10.91 -7.78 30.90
C ASP A 261 -12.04 -7.06 30.15
N ARG A 262 -11.90 -5.74 29.97
CA ARG A 262 -12.85 -4.92 29.20
C ARG A 262 -12.95 -5.36 27.74
N CYS A 263 -11.83 -5.67 27.10
CA CYS A 263 -11.81 -6.11 25.71
C CYS A 263 -12.44 -7.48 25.52
N VAL A 264 -12.21 -8.44 26.43
CA VAL A 264 -12.88 -9.74 26.37
C VAL A 264 -14.38 -9.58 26.57
N GLY A 265 -14.83 -8.73 27.51
CA GLY A 265 -16.26 -8.37 27.62
C GLY A 265 -16.82 -7.79 26.31
N HIS A 266 -16.10 -6.86 25.70
CA HIS A 266 -16.49 -6.27 24.41
C HIS A 266 -16.53 -7.29 23.25
N LEU A 267 -15.67 -8.32 23.26
CA LEU A 267 -15.72 -9.42 22.30
C LEU A 267 -17.02 -10.23 22.42
N VAL A 268 -17.60 -10.35 23.63
CA VAL A 268 -18.93 -10.93 23.85
C VAL A 268 -20.00 -10.02 23.25
N ASP A 269 -19.92 -8.72 23.48
CA ASP A 269 -20.91 -7.74 23.01
C ASP A 269 -21.01 -7.70 21.47
N ILE A 270 -19.88 -7.84 20.77
CA ILE A 270 -19.86 -7.95 19.30
C ILE A 270 -20.22 -9.35 18.79
N GLY A 271 -20.45 -10.31 19.69
CA GLY A 271 -20.84 -11.69 19.37
C GLY A 271 -19.70 -12.55 18.80
N LYS A 272 -18.45 -12.15 19.01
CA LYS A 272 -17.28 -12.88 18.50
C LYS A 272 -16.93 -14.07 19.38
N ILE A 273 -17.09 -13.94 20.70
CA ILE A 273 -16.97 -15.03 21.67
C ILE A 273 -18.29 -15.23 22.41
N THR A 274 -18.50 -16.42 22.98
CA THR A 274 -19.73 -16.72 23.74
C THR A 274 -19.61 -16.22 25.19
N ALA A 275 -20.74 -15.87 25.82
CA ALA A 275 -20.77 -15.52 27.24
C ALA A 275 -20.22 -16.65 28.12
N SER A 276 -20.49 -17.90 27.77
CA SER A 276 -19.96 -19.07 28.47
C SER A 276 -18.44 -19.22 28.35
N ALA A 277 -17.86 -18.89 27.19
CA ALA A 277 -16.40 -18.86 27.04
C ALA A 277 -15.78 -17.78 27.93
N ARG A 278 -16.42 -16.60 28.01
CA ARG A 278 -16.02 -15.53 28.93
C ARG A 278 -16.10 -15.98 30.39
N ASP A 279 -17.21 -16.57 30.83
CA ASP A 279 -17.37 -17.03 32.21
C ASP A 279 -16.31 -18.09 32.59
N ALA A 280 -16.01 -19.02 31.67
CA ALA A 280 -14.96 -20.01 31.85
C ALA A 280 -13.57 -19.37 31.92
N PHE A 281 -13.28 -18.39 31.05
CA PHE A 281 -12.04 -17.63 31.08
C PHE A 281 -11.87 -16.88 32.41
N ASP A 282 -12.91 -16.22 32.90
CA ASP A 282 -12.90 -15.50 34.18
C ASP A 282 -12.69 -16.46 35.35
N HIS A 283 -13.32 -17.64 35.32
CA HIS A 283 -13.11 -18.68 36.32
C HIS A 283 -11.65 -19.15 36.37
N LEU A 284 -11.06 -19.45 35.20
CA LEU A 284 -9.66 -19.86 35.10
C LEU A 284 -8.70 -18.73 35.52
N CYS A 285 -9.00 -17.48 35.17
CA CYS A 285 -8.22 -16.32 35.58
C CYS A 285 -8.24 -16.12 37.10
N ASN A 286 -9.37 -16.39 37.75
CA ASN A 286 -9.47 -16.33 39.21
C ASN A 286 -8.69 -17.45 39.92
N LEU A 287 -8.57 -18.64 39.30
CA LEU A 287 -7.86 -19.77 39.87
C LEU A 287 -6.33 -19.70 39.67
N HIS A 288 -5.89 -19.35 38.46
CA HIS A 288 -4.49 -19.47 38.04
C HIS A 288 -3.81 -18.13 37.75
N GLY A 289 -4.58 -17.03 37.72
CA GLY A 289 -4.12 -15.70 37.33
C GLY A 289 -4.20 -15.46 35.82
N ALA A 290 -4.65 -14.27 35.42
CA ALA A 290 -4.85 -13.89 34.02
C ALA A 290 -3.58 -14.06 33.15
N GLN A 291 -2.41 -13.78 33.71
CA GLN A 291 -1.13 -13.96 33.02
C GLN A 291 -0.87 -15.42 32.64
N GLN A 292 -1.11 -16.35 33.56
CA GLN A 292 -0.87 -17.78 33.32
C GLN A 292 -1.86 -18.33 32.30
N VAL A 293 -3.13 -17.94 32.38
CA VAL A 293 -4.18 -18.34 31.44
C VAL A 293 -3.87 -17.84 30.03
N CYS A 294 -3.57 -16.55 29.87
CA CYS A 294 -3.24 -15.98 28.55
C CYS A 294 -1.99 -16.62 27.95
N ARG A 295 -0.98 -16.92 28.78
CA ARG A 295 0.22 -17.63 28.34
C ARG A 295 -0.10 -19.04 27.84
N ARG A 296 -0.91 -19.80 28.57
CA ARG A 296 -1.30 -21.16 28.18
C ARG A 296 -2.12 -21.15 26.88
N LEU A 297 -3.04 -20.20 26.72
CA LEU A 297 -3.76 -20.02 25.45
C LEU A 297 -2.81 -19.77 24.28
N ALA A 298 -1.81 -18.90 24.47
CA ALA A 298 -0.80 -18.64 23.45
C ALA A 298 0.06 -19.88 23.13
N GLU A 299 0.42 -20.69 24.13
CA GLU A 299 1.14 -21.96 23.95
C GLU A 299 0.34 -22.99 23.13
N HIS A 300 -1.00 -22.93 23.20
CA HIS A 300 -1.92 -23.75 22.40
C HIS A 300 -2.29 -23.12 21.04
N HIS A 301 -1.68 -21.98 20.67
CA HIS A 301 -2.00 -21.22 19.46
C HIS A 301 -3.46 -20.72 19.38
N VAL A 302 -4.08 -20.47 20.53
CA VAL A 302 -5.44 -19.92 20.62
C VAL A 302 -5.35 -18.41 20.84
N GLU A 303 -5.86 -17.63 19.90
CA GLU A 303 -6.02 -16.19 20.08
C GLU A 303 -7.22 -15.90 20.99
N LEU A 304 -7.07 -14.95 21.92
CA LEU A 304 -8.17 -14.54 22.80
C LEU A 304 -9.42 -14.06 22.04
N ALA A 305 -9.23 -13.51 20.84
CA ALA A 305 -10.33 -13.06 19.98
C ALA A 305 -11.13 -14.20 19.36
N ASP A 306 -10.59 -15.42 19.33
CA ASP A 306 -11.21 -16.62 18.75
C ASP A 306 -11.47 -17.71 19.80
N MET A 307 -11.35 -17.39 21.10
CA MET A 307 -11.45 -18.38 22.16
C MET A 307 -12.82 -19.07 22.19
N THR A 308 -12.80 -20.39 22.37
CA THR A 308 -13.99 -21.20 22.63
C THR A 308 -13.94 -21.85 24.02
N ILE A 309 -15.07 -22.41 24.46
CA ILE A 309 -15.13 -23.17 25.72
C ILE A 309 -14.23 -24.40 25.64
N GLU A 310 -14.24 -25.09 24.49
CA GLU A 310 -13.44 -26.30 24.27
C GLU A 310 -11.93 -26.01 24.40
N ASP A 311 -11.49 -24.87 23.88
CA ASP A 311 -10.10 -24.42 24.02
C ASP A 311 -9.73 -24.24 25.49
N LEU A 312 -10.61 -23.58 26.27
CA LEU A 312 -10.40 -23.30 27.69
C LEU A 312 -10.42 -24.59 28.55
N GLU A 313 -11.29 -25.54 28.24
CA GLU A 313 -11.35 -26.85 28.91
C GLU A 313 -10.11 -27.71 28.60
N SER A 314 -9.51 -27.53 27.42
CA SER A 314 -8.30 -28.26 27.01
C SER A 314 -7.02 -27.76 27.70
N LEU A 315 -7.07 -26.60 28.37
CA LEU A 315 -5.91 -26.03 29.04
C LEU A 315 -5.55 -26.86 30.28
N MET A 316 -4.39 -27.51 30.24
CA MET A 316 -3.80 -28.12 31.41
C MET A 316 -2.96 -27.09 32.17
N PHE A 317 -3.40 -26.71 33.37
CA PHE A 317 -2.74 -25.71 34.23
C PHE A 317 -1.61 -26.28 35.07
#